data_AF-A0A6A6NTY9-F1
#
_entry.id   AF-A0A6A6NTY9-F1
#
_cell.length_a   1.000
_cell.length_b   1.000
_cell.length_c   1.000
_cell.angle_alpha   90.00
_cell.angle_beta   90.00
_cell.angle_gamma   90.00
#
_symmetry.space_group_name_H-M   'P 1'
#
loop_
_entity.id
_entity.type
_entity.pdbx_description
1 polymer ?
#
loop_
_entity_poly.entity_id
_entity_poly.type
_entity_poly.pdbx_seq_one_letter_code
_entity_poly.pdbx_strand_id
1 'polypeptide(L)'
;MPTYLAHGFRWPRPLIRIHIILQNLDDAASEWLVAPPTTAALLDNFRALYPTIMPALPGLRFLEQYDPLDETSPTSKSQPFAYVCDVVHEVQLGVDVDEVRGQGVSNDAWGAMVELRDKLAPGEKVAWFVVVCGDLERWAPPVAAPVDAAAAAQWDAGPEAPGDEEQRQASSSRGLKKWFGKSQLRKSKSSRDLTGGRDSRMSENPPPLPGQAV
;
A
#
# COMPACT_ATOMS: atom_id res chain seq x y z
N MET A 1 7.80 -2.46 -20.84
CA MET A 1 7.76 -2.34 -19.37
C MET A 1 7.39 -0.91 -19.03
N PRO A 2 6.31 -0.67 -18.28
CA PRO A 2 5.94 0.69 -17.88
C PRO A 2 7.13 1.40 -17.25
N THR A 3 7.38 2.60 -17.72
CA THR A 3 8.49 3.44 -17.27
C THR A 3 7.89 4.76 -16.83
N TYR A 4 8.35 5.29 -15.72
CA TYR A 4 7.80 6.49 -15.12
C TYR A 4 8.90 7.52 -14.93
N LEU A 5 8.62 8.77 -15.28
CA LEU A 5 9.36 9.92 -14.79
C LEU A 5 8.62 10.44 -13.55
N ALA A 6 9.27 10.39 -12.40
CA ALA A 6 8.64 10.66 -11.12
C ALA A 6 9.46 11.62 -10.27
N HIS A 7 8.76 12.50 -9.55
CA HIS A 7 9.32 13.32 -8.49
C HIS A 7 9.00 12.67 -7.13
N GLY A 8 9.97 12.64 -6.22
CA GLY A 8 9.77 12.08 -4.90
C GLY A 8 11.07 11.69 -4.22
N PHE A 9 11.05 10.66 -3.38
CA PHE A 9 12.25 10.13 -2.72
C PHE A 9 12.23 8.61 -2.66
N ARG A 10 13.40 8.03 -2.38
CA ARG A 10 13.55 6.59 -2.16
C ARG A 10 13.22 6.25 -0.72
N TRP A 11 12.44 5.22 -0.51
CA TRP A 11 12.14 4.68 0.81
C TRP A 11 12.83 3.33 0.97
N PRO A 12 13.92 3.26 1.76
CA PRO A 12 14.67 2.01 1.98
C PRO A 12 13.78 0.89 2.50
N ARG A 13 13.94 -0.32 1.94
CA ARG A 13 13.14 -1.50 2.30
C ARG A 13 13.14 -1.82 3.80
N PRO A 14 14.26 -1.72 4.54
CA PRO A 14 14.24 -1.91 5.98
C PRO A 14 13.32 -0.92 6.71
N LEU A 15 13.27 0.34 6.26
CA LEU A 15 12.42 1.38 6.86
C LEU A 15 10.94 1.17 6.51
N ILE A 16 10.64 0.69 5.30
CA ILE A 16 9.28 0.27 4.92
C ILE A 16 8.78 -0.83 5.87
N ARG A 17 9.58 -1.88 6.06
CA ARG A 17 9.23 -3.01 6.94
C ARG A 17 9.01 -2.54 8.37
N ILE A 18 9.89 -1.68 8.89
CA ILE A 18 9.75 -1.10 10.23
C ILE A 18 8.46 -0.29 10.33
N HIS A 19 8.13 0.53 9.33
CA HIS A 19 6.89 1.32 9.33
C HIS A 19 5.65 0.44 9.37
N ILE A 20 5.57 -0.59 8.51
CA ILE A 20 4.46 -1.55 8.48
C ILE A 20 4.28 -2.22 9.84
N ILE A 21 5.37 -2.68 10.47
CA ILE A 21 5.34 -3.35 11.78
C ILE A 21 4.89 -2.38 12.88
N LEU A 22 5.48 -1.17 12.95
CA LEU A 22 5.16 -0.20 14.00
C LEU A 22 3.73 0.33 13.91
N GLN A 23 3.18 0.39 12.70
CA GLN A 23 1.83 0.88 12.44
C GLN A 23 0.77 -0.24 12.39
N ASN A 24 1.17 -1.50 12.58
CA ASN A 24 0.31 -2.69 12.50
C ASN A 24 -0.52 -2.73 11.20
N LEU A 25 0.14 -2.59 10.04
CA LEU A 25 -0.53 -2.60 8.73
C LEU A 25 -0.58 -4.03 8.17
N ASP A 26 -1.56 -4.82 8.62
CA ASP A 26 -1.68 -6.24 8.24
C ASP A 26 -1.93 -6.45 6.72
N ASP A 27 -2.59 -5.49 6.07
CA ASP A 27 -2.89 -5.53 4.63
C ASP A 27 -1.74 -5.00 3.74
N ALA A 28 -0.60 -4.62 4.34
CA ALA A 28 0.52 -4.04 3.62
C ALA A 28 1.66 -5.04 3.39
N ALA A 29 2.02 -5.24 2.11
CA ALA A 29 3.19 -6.02 1.73
C ALA A 29 4.42 -5.13 1.60
N SER A 30 5.47 -5.40 2.40
CA SER A 30 6.69 -4.60 2.33
C SER A 30 7.43 -4.70 1.02
N GLU A 31 7.19 -5.72 0.19
CA GLU A 31 7.90 -5.98 -1.09
C GLU A 31 7.08 -5.60 -2.33
N TRP A 32 5.84 -5.15 -2.15
CA TRP A 32 4.94 -4.84 -3.25
C TRP A 32 4.03 -3.67 -2.87
N LEU A 33 4.61 -2.47 -2.83
CA LEU A 33 3.91 -1.26 -2.41
C LEU A 33 2.82 -0.84 -3.39
N VAL A 34 3.03 -1.12 -4.68
CA VAL A 34 2.08 -0.80 -5.75
C VAL A 34 0.84 -1.71 -5.75
N ALA A 35 0.82 -2.76 -4.92
CA ALA A 35 -0.39 -3.58 -4.75
C ALA A 35 -1.55 -2.70 -4.24
N PRO A 36 -2.76 -2.80 -4.81
CA PRO A 36 -3.91 -2.02 -4.35
C PRO A 36 -4.17 -2.05 -2.83
N PRO A 37 -4.16 -3.21 -2.14
CA PRO A 37 -4.36 -3.23 -0.69
C PRO A 37 -3.22 -2.54 0.07
N THR A 38 -1.96 -2.79 -0.32
CA THR A 38 -0.80 -2.14 0.31
C THR A 38 -0.83 -0.62 0.14
N THR A 39 -1.10 -0.15 -1.09
CA THR A 39 -1.20 1.28 -1.40
C THR A 39 -2.30 1.94 -0.57
N ALA A 40 -3.48 1.33 -0.49
CA ALA A 40 -4.59 1.86 0.30
C ALA A 40 -4.22 1.95 1.79
N ALA A 41 -3.71 0.85 2.37
CA ALA A 41 -3.32 0.79 3.77
C ALA A 41 -2.26 1.84 4.14
N LEU A 42 -1.23 2.01 3.30
CA LEU A 42 -0.18 3.01 3.52
C LEU A 42 -0.71 4.44 3.38
N LEU A 43 -1.52 4.73 2.36
CA LEU A 43 -2.07 6.08 2.17
C LEU A 43 -3.02 6.47 3.30
N ASP A 44 -3.87 5.56 3.76
CA ASP A 44 -4.76 5.80 4.91
C ASP A 44 -3.97 6.00 6.20
N ASN A 45 -2.92 5.21 6.40
CA ASN A 45 -2.01 5.40 7.52
C ASN A 45 -1.29 6.76 7.46
N PHE A 46 -0.80 7.18 6.30
CA PHE A 46 -0.15 8.49 6.13
C PHE A 46 -1.11 9.65 6.39
N ARG A 47 -2.37 9.55 5.95
CA ARG A 47 -3.41 10.55 6.28
C ARG A 47 -3.67 10.65 7.77
N ALA A 48 -3.61 9.53 8.49
CA ALA A 48 -3.78 9.52 9.94
C ALA A 48 -2.56 10.07 10.70
N LEU A 49 -1.34 9.69 10.28
CA LEU A 49 -0.10 10.10 10.96
C LEU A 49 0.32 11.53 10.64
N TYR A 50 0.07 11.99 9.41
CA TYR A 50 0.58 13.25 8.89
C TYR A 50 -0.55 14.13 8.32
N PRO A 51 -1.56 14.49 9.14
CA PRO A 51 -2.74 15.23 8.67
C PRO A 51 -2.41 16.65 8.17
N THR A 52 -1.27 17.22 8.57
CA THR A 52 -0.78 18.53 8.11
C THR A 52 -0.03 18.46 6.78
N ILE A 53 0.59 17.31 6.47
CA ILE A 53 1.43 17.11 5.28
C ILE A 53 0.58 16.64 4.11
N MET A 54 -0.28 15.64 4.34
CA MET A 54 -1.02 14.96 3.28
C MET A 54 -1.97 15.84 2.45
N PRO A 55 -2.59 16.93 2.96
CA PRO A 55 -3.38 17.83 2.14
C PRO A 55 -2.61 18.49 0.99
N ALA A 56 -1.29 18.70 1.16
CA ALA A 56 -0.42 19.25 0.12
C ALA A 56 0.05 18.20 -0.91
N LEU A 57 -0.25 16.90 -0.68
CA LEU A 57 0.20 15.77 -1.50
C LEU A 57 -0.98 14.94 -2.04
N PRO A 58 -1.95 15.54 -2.75
CA PRO A 58 -3.13 14.81 -3.24
C PRO A 58 -2.81 13.74 -4.28
N GLY A 59 -1.67 13.85 -4.96
CA GLY A 59 -1.19 12.92 -5.99
C GLY A 59 -0.22 11.85 -5.50
N LEU A 60 -0.05 11.68 -4.18
CA LEU A 60 0.94 10.76 -3.62
C LEU A 60 0.71 9.31 -4.09
N ARG A 61 1.73 8.71 -4.68
CA ARG A 61 1.75 7.34 -5.20
C ARG A 61 3.05 6.64 -4.85
N PHE A 62 3.02 5.31 -4.86
CA PHE A 62 4.20 4.48 -4.71
C PHE A 62 4.64 3.95 -6.08
N LEU A 63 5.96 3.79 -6.26
CA LEU A 63 6.53 3.08 -7.41
C LEU A 63 7.57 2.08 -6.93
N GLU A 64 7.73 1.00 -7.68
CA GLU A 64 8.72 -0.06 -7.43
C GLU A 64 9.58 -0.24 -8.69
N GLN A 65 10.84 -0.65 -8.50
CA GLN A 65 11.61 -1.16 -9.64
C GLN A 65 11.22 -2.62 -9.84
N TYR A 66 10.92 -3.01 -11.06
CA TYR A 66 10.66 -4.42 -11.34
C TYR A 66 10.93 -4.73 -12.81
N ASP A 67 11.74 -5.76 -13.02
CA ASP A 67 11.95 -6.37 -14.33
C ASP A 67 11.42 -7.81 -14.26
N PRO A 68 10.32 -8.16 -14.97
CA PRO A 68 9.78 -9.51 -14.96
C PRO A 68 10.69 -10.53 -15.63
N LEU A 69 11.67 -10.10 -16.43
CA LEU A 69 12.61 -10.98 -17.10
C LEU A 69 13.86 -11.26 -16.24
N ASP A 70 14.04 -10.51 -15.15
CA ASP A 70 15.11 -10.74 -14.20
C ASP A 70 14.68 -11.78 -13.17
N GLU A 71 14.98 -13.05 -13.43
CA GLU A 71 14.74 -14.17 -12.50
C GLU A 71 15.98 -14.55 -11.68
N THR A 72 17.15 -14.02 -12.03
CA THR A 72 18.44 -14.54 -11.55
C THR A 72 19.16 -13.60 -10.59
N SER A 73 18.85 -12.30 -10.63
CA SER A 73 19.44 -11.33 -9.72
C SER A 73 19.00 -11.57 -8.27
N PRO A 74 19.87 -11.32 -7.27
CA PRO A 74 19.48 -11.29 -5.87
C PRO A 74 18.33 -10.31 -5.56
N THR A 75 18.14 -9.27 -6.38
CA THR A 75 17.09 -8.25 -6.20
C THR A 75 15.82 -8.52 -7.00
N SER A 76 15.78 -9.59 -7.80
CA SER A 76 14.63 -9.99 -8.63
C SER A 76 13.30 -9.99 -7.86
N LYS A 77 13.33 -10.46 -6.61
CA LYS A 77 12.13 -10.56 -5.76
C LYS A 77 11.87 -9.33 -4.90
N SER A 78 12.91 -8.55 -4.62
CA SER A 78 12.89 -7.48 -3.62
C SER A 78 13.95 -6.44 -3.96
N GLN A 79 13.49 -5.28 -4.37
CA GLN A 79 14.38 -4.14 -4.59
C GLN A 79 14.74 -3.47 -3.25
N PRO A 80 15.95 -2.90 -3.14
CA PRO A 80 16.45 -2.33 -1.89
C PRO A 80 15.65 -1.11 -1.39
N PHE A 81 14.87 -0.49 -2.27
CA PHE A 81 13.99 0.64 -1.96
C PHE A 81 12.79 0.65 -2.91
N ALA A 82 11.71 1.25 -2.44
CA ALA A 82 10.60 1.72 -3.26
C ALA A 82 10.66 3.24 -3.38
N TYR A 83 9.77 3.84 -4.16
CA TYR A 83 9.67 5.29 -4.31
C TYR A 83 8.34 5.79 -3.74
N VAL A 84 8.39 6.93 -3.06
CA VAL A 84 7.22 7.69 -2.61
C VAL A 84 7.20 8.98 -3.42
N CYS A 85 6.17 9.16 -4.25
CA CYS A 85 6.16 10.16 -5.31
C CYS A 85 4.88 10.99 -5.30
N ASP A 86 5.01 12.31 -5.39
CA ASP A 86 3.90 13.27 -5.55
C ASP A 86 3.54 13.50 -7.03
N VAL A 87 4.54 13.46 -7.90
CA VAL A 87 4.37 13.51 -9.36
C VAL A 87 4.86 12.20 -9.97
N VAL A 88 4.01 11.59 -10.80
CA VAL A 88 4.35 10.37 -11.55
C VAL A 88 3.78 10.52 -12.96
N HIS A 89 4.65 10.56 -13.95
CA HIS A 89 4.33 10.67 -15.37
C HIS A 89 4.73 9.37 -16.07
N GLU A 90 3.77 8.71 -16.72
CA GLU A 90 4.04 7.49 -17.48
C GLU A 90 4.68 7.81 -18.83
N VAL A 91 5.80 7.15 -19.12
CA VAL A 91 6.53 7.23 -20.39
C VAL A 91 5.99 6.12 -21.29
N GLN A 92 5.23 6.51 -22.32
CA GLN A 92 4.67 5.57 -23.29
C GLN A 92 5.74 5.08 -24.30
N LEU A 93 6.21 5.99 -25.16
CA LEU A 93 7.28 5.73 -26.13
C LEU A 93 8.51 6.60 -25.89
N GLY A 94 8.29 7.82 -25.41
CA GLY A 94 9.31 8.80 -25.07
C GLY A 94 8.66 10.03 -24.43
N VAL A 95 9.47 10.84 -23.77
CA VAL A 95 9.03 12.08 -23.14
C VAL A 95 10.17 13.09 -23.13
N ASP A 96 9.85 14.37 -23.27
CA ASP A 96 10.80 15.45 -22.99
C ASP A 96 10.91 15.65 -21.48
N VAL A 97 12.10 15.35 -20.94
CA VAL A 97 12.37 15.43 -19.49
C VAL A 97 12.31 16.87 -19.00
N ASP A 98 12.72 17.85 -19.80
CA ASP A 98 12.71 19.26 -19.42
C ASP A 98 11.28 19.83 -19.48
N GLU A 99 10.45 19.34 -20.40
CA GLU A 99 9.02 19.67 -20.44
C GLU A 99 8.31 19.21 -19.16
N VAL A 100 8.46 17.94 -18.78
CA VAL A 100 7.79 17.39 -17.59
C VAL A 100 8.33 18.03 -16.30
N ARG A 101 9.64 18.21 -16.19
CA ARG A 101 10.24 18.88 -15.02
C ARG A 101 9.92 20.37 -14.98
N GLY A 102 9.70 20.99 -16.14
CA GLY A 102 9.32 22.40 -16.29
C GLY A 102 7.93 22.72 -15.76
N GLN A 103 7.03 21.72 -15.69
CA GLN A 103 5.74 21.85 -14.98
C GLN A 103 5.95 22.10 -13.48
N GLY A 104 7.09 21.65 -12.94
CA GLY A 104 7.52 21.90 -11.58
C GLY A 104 6.66 21.21 -10.53
N VAL A 105 6.98 21.52 -9.28
CA VAL A 105 6.23 21.10 -8.09
C VAL A 105 5.96 22.37 -7.29
N SER A 106 4.74 22.53 -6.76
CA SER A 106 4.43 23.70 -5.94
C SER A 106 5.32 23.76 -4.70
N ASN A 107 5.62 24.96 -4.19
CA ASN A 107 6.46 25.12 -3.00
C ASN A 107 5.88 24.37 -1.79
N ASP A 108 4.56 24.35 -1.65
CA ASP A 108 3.85 23.64 -0.58
C ASP A 108 4.03 22.12 -0.70
N ALA A 109 3.86 21.56 -1.91
CA ALA A 109 4.07 20.14 -2.17
C ALA A 109 5.55 19.75 -1.99
N TRP A 110 6.48 20.60 -2.42
CA TRP A 110 7.91 20.37 -2.20
C TRP A 110 8.25 20.33 -0.71
N GLY A 111 7.78 21.31 0.06
CA GLY A 111 7.98 21.35 1.51
C GLY A 111 7.37 20.12 2.19
N ALA A 112 6.16 19.74 1.81
CA ALA A 112 5.49 18.54 2.31
C ALA A 112 6.24 17.25 1.95
N MET A 113 6.80 17.13 0.75
CA MET A 113 7.62 15.97 0.35
C MET A 113 8.92 15.89 1.15
N VAL A 114 9.57 17.02 1.42
CA VAL A 114 10.78 17.07 2.26
C VAL A 114 10.46 16.65 3.69
N GLU A 115 9.38 17.16 4.27
CA GLU A 115 8.95 16.80 5.62
C GLU A 115 8.55 15.32 5.71
N LEU A 116 7.79 14.81 4.73
CA LEU A 116 7.41 13.39 4.66
C LEU A 116 8.65 12.49 4.54
N ARG A 117 9.62 12.87 3.70
CA ARG A 117 10.91 12.19 3.57
C ARG A 117 11.64 12.14 4.91
N ASP A 118 11.68 13.24 5.65
CA ASP A 118 12.37 13.29 6.94
C ASP A 118 11.75 12.33 7.98
N LYS A 119 10.44 12.07 7.89
CA LYS A 119 9.75 11.09 8.74
C LYS A 119 9.99 9.64 8.30
N LEU A 120 9.93 9.37 7.00
CA LEU A 120 9.91 7.99 6.46
C LEU A 120 11.29 7.45 6.11
N ALA A 121 12.17 8.31 5.59
CA ALA A 121 13.45 7.96 5.00
C ALA A 121 14.49 9.06 5.28
N PRO A 122 14.87 9.29 6.55
CA PRO A 122 15.81 10.34 6.91
C PRO A 122 17.15 10.14 6.18
N GLY A 123 17.66 11.21 5.57
CA GLY A 123 18.90 11.21 4.81
C GLY A 123 18.76 10.94 3.31
N GLU A 124 17.62 10.46 2.83
CA GLU A 124 17.35 10.29 1.40
C GLU A 124 17.12 11.63 0.70
N LYS A 125 17.33 11.72 -0.61
CA LYS A 125 17.09 12.96 -1.36
C LYS A 125 15.69 12.98 -1.98
N VAL A 126 15.06 14.16 -1.95
CA VAL A 126 13.91 14.46 -2.82
C VAL A 126 14.46 14.87 -4.19
N ALA A 127 14.11 14.13 -5.24
CA ALA A 127 14.65 14.31 -6.58
C ALA A 127 13.70 13.75 -7.66
N TRP A 128 14.09 13.96 -8.92
CA TRP A 128 13.47 13.33 -10.08
C TRP A 128 14.16 11.99 -10.40
N PHE A 129 13.36 10.99 -10.73
CA PHE A 129 13.79 9.63 -11.04
C PHE A 129 13.11 9.10 -12.29
N VAL A 130 13.83 8.27 -13.04
CA VAL A 130 13.25 7.39 -14.05
C VAL A 130 13.15 5.99 -13.44
N VAL A 131 11.94 5.45 -13.38
CA VAL A 131 11.66 4.17 -12.71
C VAL A 131 11.00 3.23 -13.71
N VAL A 132 11.63 2.09 -13.95
CA VAL A 132 11.04 1.00 -14.73
C VAL A 132 10.29 0.08 -13.76
N CYS A 133 8.97 -0.02 -13.94
CA CYS A 133 8.08 -0.83 -13.12
C CYS A 133 7.31 -1.78 -14.04
N GLY A 134 7.86 -2.98 -14.25
CA GLY A 134 7.20 -4.05 -15.00
C GLY A 134 6.00 -4.69 -14.29
N ASP A 135 5.70 -4.29 -13.05
CA ASP A 135 4.69 -4.91 -12.19
C ASP A 135 3.41 -4.06 -12.16
N LEU A 136 2.53 -4.22 -13.16
CA LEU A 136 1.18 -3.62 -13.14
C LEU A 136 0.11 -4.57 -12.59
N GLU A 137 0.29 -5.87 -12.78
CA GLU A 137 -0.61 -6.92 -12.29
C GLU A 137 0.23 -8.14 -11.89
N ARG A 138 0.69 -8.18 -10.64
CA ARG A 138 1.09 -9.46 -10.05
C ARG A 138 -0.18 -10.27 -9.83
N TRP A 139 -0.56 -11.07 -10.83
CA TRP A 139 -1.61 -12.05 -10.68
C TRP A 139 -1.21 -13.04 -9.58
N ALA A 140 -1.75 -12.87 -8.38
CA ALA A 140 -1.81 -13.96 -7.42
C ALA A 140 -2.87 -14.94 -7.96
N PRO A 141 -2.52 -16.20 -8.26
CA PRO A 141 -3.54 -17.20 -8.53
C PRO A 141 -4.57 -17.13 -7.41
N PRO A 142 -5.89 -17.18 -7.71
CA PRO A 142 -6.89 -17.28 -6.68
C PRO A 142 -6.46 -18.39 -5.73
N VAL A 143 -6.32 -18.08 -4.44
CA VAL A 143 -6.08 -19.12 -3.45
C VAL A 143 -7.23 -20.08 -3.64
N ALA A 144 -6.96 -21.26 -4.20
CA ALA A 144 -8.00 -22.25 -4.43
C ALA A 144 -8.73 -22.37 -3.10
N ALA A 145 -10.04 -22.12 -3.12
CA ALA A 145 -10.90 -22.30 -1.95
C ALA A 145 -10.48 -23.63 -1.31
N PRO A 146 -10.33 -23.71 0.02
CA PRO A 146 -9.74 -24.87 0.68
C PRO A 146 -10.45 -26.10 0.14
N VAL A 147 -9.76 -26.84 -0.73
CA VAL A 147 -10.19 -28.18 -1.10
C VAL A 147 -10.20 -28.90 0.23
N ASP A 148 -11.36 -29.45 0.57
CA ASP A 148 -11.62 -30.10 1.85
C ASP A 148 -10.35 -30.81 2.34
N ALA A 149 -9.94 -30.46 3.56
CA ALA A 149 -8.68 -30.83 4.20
C ALA A 149 -8.54 -32.36 4.40
N ALA A 150 -8.45 -33.10 3.30
CA ALA A 150 -8.34 -34.56 3.26
C ALA A 150 -7.29 -35.03 2.24
N ALA A 151 -6.69 -34.14 1.43
CA ALA A 151 -5.70 -34.54 0.41
C ALA A 151 -4.33 -33.83 0.52
N ALA A 152 -4.09 -33.01 1.54
CA ALA A 152 -2.83 -32.27 1.71
C ALA A 152 -1.85 -32.95 2.71
N ALA A 153 -1.82 -34.27 2.73
CA ALA A 153 -0.81 -35.05 3.46
C ALA A 153 -0.12 -36.03 2.50
N GLN A 154 0.57 -35.49 1.50
CA GLN A 154 1.63 -36.20 0.80
C GLN A 154 2.83 -35.28 0.74
N TRP A 155 3.57 -35.24 1.84
CA TRP A 155 4.98 -34.92 1.78
C TRP A 155 5.64 -36.07 1.03
N ASP A 156 6.22 -35.74 -0.11
CA ASP A 156 7.01 -36.64 -0.95
C ASP A 156 8.24 -37.09 -0.17
N ALA A 157 8.07 -38.17 0.60
CA ALA A 157 9.17 -38.89 1.21
C ALA A 157 9.80 -39.75 0.10
N GLY A 158 11.01 -39.36 -0.31
CA GLY A 158 11.84 -40.18 -1.20
C GLY A 158 12.05 -41.59 -0.64
N PRO A 159 12.38 -42.58 -1.50
CA PRO A 159 12.34 -43.98 -1.11
C PRO A 159 13.48 -44.32 -0.14
N GLU A 160 13.14 -44.66 1.10
CA GLU A 160 14.04 -45.33 2.04
C GLU A 160 13.98 -46.86 1.86
N ALA A 161 15.16 -47.47 1.88
CA ALA A 161 15.43 -48.89 1.72
C ALA A 161 14.91 -49.73 2.93
N PRO A 162 14.70 -51.04 2.78
CA PRO A 162 14.00 -51.84 3.79
C PRO A 162 14.94 -52.28 4.92
N GLY A 163 14.45 -52.28 6.16
CA GLY A 163 15.15 -52.91 7.29
C GLY A 163 14.51 -52.70 8.66
N ASP A 164 13.76 -53.72 9.07
CA ASP A 164 13.61 -54.28 10.43
C ASP A 164 12.65 -53.67 11.48
N GLU A 165 11.85 -54.60 12.03
CA GLU A 165 10.81 -54.54 13.04
C GLU A 165 11.37 -54.24 14.44
N GLU A 166 10.69 -53.42 15.27
CA GLU A 166 10.28 -53.86 16.61
C GLU A 166 9.33 -52.89 17.35
N GLN A 167 8.51 -53.51 18.20
CA GLN A 167 7.42 -53.00 19.00
C GLN A 167 7.82 -51.91 20.02
N ARG A 168 6.90 -50.96 20.32
CA ARG A 168 6.24 -50.85 21.66
C ARG A 168 5.42 -49.56 21.85
N GLN A 169 4.13 -49.80 22.11
CA GLN A 169 3.28 -49.25 23.17
C GLN A 169 3.02 -47.73 23.30
N ALA A 170 1.73 -47.46 23.15
CA ALA A 170 0.98 -46.28 23.51
C ALA A 170 1.17 -45.78 24.95
N SER A 171 1.14 -44.45 25.11
CA SER A 171 0.52 -43.81 26.26
C SER A 171 -0.02 -42.42 25.87
N SER A 172 -1.33 -42.33 25.60
CA SER A 172 -2.01 -41.04 25.41
C SER A 172 -2.61 -40.58 26.74
N SER A 173 -1.95 -39.64 27.41
CA SER A 173 -2.56 -38.91 28.53
C SER A 173 -3.43 -37.77 27.99
N ARG A 174 -4.75 -37.96 28.14
CA ARG A 174 -5.78 -36.94 27.90
C ARG A 174 -5.71 -35.85 28.98
N GLY A 175 -5.89 -34.59 28.58
CA GLY A 175 -6.46 -33.58 29.49
C GLY A 175 -6.03 -32.15 29.23
N LEU A 176 -6.80 -31.41 28.42
CA LEU A 176 -6.84 -29.94 28.48
C LEU A 176 -8.29 -29.46 28.41
N LYS A 177 -8.63 -28.62 29.38
CA LYS A 177 -9.96 -28.20 29.80
C LYS A 177 -10.49 -27.10 28.88
N LYS A 178 -11.75 -27.25 28.44
CA LYS A 178 -12.50 -26.23 27.69
C LYS A 178 -12.98 -25.14 28.67
N TRP A 179 -12.46 -23.93 28.50
CA TRP A 179 -12.99 -22.69 29.08
C TRP A 179 -13.63 -21.91 27.94
N PHE A 180 -14.97 -21.83 27.88
CA PHE A 180 -15.67 -20.76 27.17
C PHE A 180 -17.02 -20.51 27.84
N GLY A 181 -17.09 -19.39 28.56
CA GLY A 181 -18.30 -18.84 29.16
C GLY A 181 -19.20 -18.22 28.09
N LYS A 182 -20.49 -18.51 28.22
CA LYS A 182 -21.60 -17.86 27.50
C LYS A 182 -22.07 -16.66 28.31
N SER A 183 -22.24 -15.51 27.66
CA SER A 183 -23.14 -14.43 28.08
C SER A 183 -23.29 -13.46 26.89
N GLN A 184 -24.31 -13.67 26.05
CA GLN A 184 -25.62 -12.99 26.08
C GLN A 184 -25.60 -11.61 25.40
N LEU A 185 -26.24 -11.59 24.23
CA LEU A 185 -26.68 -10.42 23.48
C LEU A 185 -27.55 -9.49 24.33
N ARG A 186 -27.46 -8.17 24.11
CA ARG A 186 -28.65 -7.29 24.08
C ARG A 186 -28.49 -6.21 23.00
N LYS A 187 -29.47 -6.18 22.11
CA LYS A 187 -29.80 -5.12 21.15
C LYS A 187 -30.79 -4.16 21.83
N SER A 188 -30.70 -2.87 21.55
CA SER A 188 -31.78 -1.91 21.78
C SER A 188 -31.87 -0.89 20.63
N LYS A 189 -33.11 -0.62 20.22
CA LYS A 189 -33.58 0.19 19.09
C LYS A 189 -33.93 1.62 19.52
N SER A 190 -33.90 2.54 18.54
CA SER A 190 -34.91 3.59 18.24
C SER A 190 -34.99 4.88 19.08
N SER A 191 -34.84 6.03 18.42
CA SER A 191 -35.89 7.03 18.05
C SER A 191 -35.19 8.29 17.51
N ARG A 192 -35.43 8.78 16.28
CA ARG A 192 -36.55 9.56 15.71
C ARG A 192 -36.57 11.05 16.12
N ASP A 193 -36.24 11.87 15.11
CA ASP A 193 -36.65 13.24 14.73
C ASP A 193 -36.82 14.36 15.77
N LEU A 194 -36.14 15.48 15.50
CA LEU A 194 -36.74 16.82 15.65
C LEU A 194 -36.44 17.67 14.42
N THR A 195 -37.53 17.94 13.71
CA THR A 195 -37.75 18.95 12.69
C THR A 195 -37.80 20.37 13.29
N GLY A 196 -37.39 21.35 12.49
CA GLY A 196 -37.67 22.78 12.68
C GLY A 196 -36.43 23.62 12.34
N GLY A 197 -36.40 24.50 11.35
CA GLY A 197 -37.44 25.06 10.50
C GLY A 197 -37.03 26.48 10.09
N ARG A 198 -37.38 26.84 8.86
CA ARG A 198 -37.39 28.18 8.20
C ARG A 198 -36.09 28.65 7.53
N ASP A 199 -36.06 28.64 6.20
CA ASP A 199 -36.67 29.61 5.24
C ASP A 199 -35.95 30.96 5.26
N SER A 200 -35.19 31.24 4.19
CA SER A 200 -35.09 32.56 3.57
C SER A 200 -34.63 32.38 2.13
N ARG A 201 -35.47 32.88 1.25
CA ARG A 201 -35.46 32.79 -0.21
C ARG A 201 -34.67 33.96 -0.82
N MET A 202 -34.06 33.68 -1.97
CA MET A 202 -33.96 34.50 -3.21
C MET A 202 -32.80 35.49 -3.45
N SER A 203 -32.50 35.57 -4.76
CA SER A 203 -31.71 36.53 -5.57
C SER A 203 -30.28 36.07 -5.90
N GLU A 204 -29.99 35.54 -7.10
CA GLU A 204 -29.91 36.14 -8.46
C GLU A 204 -28.65 37.00 -8.74
N ASN A 205 -27.79 36.43 -9.60
CA ASN A 205 -26.77 36.99 -10.50
C ASN A 205 -25.54 37.76 -9.97
N PRO A 206 -24.33 37.46 -10.48
CA PRO A 206 -23.10 38.18 -10.15
C PRO A 206 -22.94 39.49 -10.96
N PRO A 207 -22.23 40.50 -10.42
CA PRO A 207 -21.96 41.75 -11.12
C PRO A 207 -20.88 41.59 -12.23
N PRO A 208 -20.93 42.41 -13.31
CA PRO A 208 -20.03 42.32 -14.45
C PRO A 208 -18.65 42.98 -14.23
N LEU A 209 -17.65 42.48 -14.96
CA LEU A 209 -16.27 43.00 -15.02
C LEU A 209 -16.19 44.30 -15.83
N PRO A 210 -15.40 45.31 -15.40
CA PRO A 210 -15.12 46.49 -16.22
C PRO A 210 -13.84 46.36 -17.06
N GLY A 211 -13.98 46.62 -18.37
CA GLY A 211 -12.99 47.42 -19.12
C GLY A 211 -12.16 46.73 -20.20
N GLN A 212 -12.73 46.52 -21.39
CA GLN A 212 -12.02 46.72 -22.65
C GLN A 212 -12.51 48.03 -23.26
N ALA A 213 -11.61 48.99 -23.48
CA ALA A 213 -11.79 50.08 -24.43
C ALA A 213 -10.43 50.67 -24.81
N VAL A 214 -10.11 50.47 -26.09
CA VAL A 214 -9.21 51.22 -27.00
C VAL A 214 -7.71 51.21 -26.69
#